data_AF-A0A655JNY0-F1
#
_entry.id   AF-A0A655JNY0-F1
#
_cell.length_a   1.000
_cell.length_b   1.000
_cell.length_c   1.000
_cell.angle_alpha   90.00
_cell.angle_beta   90.00
_cell.angle_gamma   90.00
#
_symmetry.space_group_name_H-M   'P 1'
#
loop_
_entity.id
_entity.type
_entity.pdbx_description
1 polymer ?
#
loop_
_entity_poly.entity_id
_entity_poly.type
_entity_poly.pdbx_seq_one_letter_code
_entity_poly.pdbx_strand_id
1 'polypeptide(L)'
;MVKPIVISADGATRDVNVVDAASFSSAIPGVLHHETSDPRMLPILDELCADQDVAAMVDGGAASNVPVELAWERVRDGRLGTRNACYLAFDCFHPHWDPRHLWLVPITQAVQLQMVRNLPYADHLVRFEPTLSPVNLAPSAAAIDRACRWGRDSVEPAIAVTSALLEPTWWEGDRPPAAEPKERTKSAASSMSAVMAAIQAPTGRFRRWRSRHLT
;
A
#
# COMPACT_ATOMS: atom_id res chain seq x y z
N MET A 1 -4.14 15.20 -18.05
CA MET A 1 -4.95 15.04 -16.82
C MET A 1 -4.67 13.65 -16.28
N VAL A 2 -4.49 13.47 -14.97
CA VAL A 2 -4.25 12.15 -14.35
C VAL A 2 -5.55 11.67 -13.72
N LYS A 3 -5.94 10.41 -13.95
CA LYS A 3 -7.16 9.78 -13.44
C LYS A 3 -6.78 8.62 -12.51
N PRO A 4 -7.35 8.52 -11.30
CA PRO A 4 -7.13 7.36 -10.45
C PRO A 4 -7.79 6.12 -11.05
N ILE A 5 -7.01 5.05 -11.22
CA ILE A 5 -7.51 3.73 -11.63
C ILE A 5 -7.34 2.79 -10.45
N VAL A 6 -8.46 2.22 -9.99
CA VAL A 6 -8.45 1.25 -8.89
C VAL A 6 -8.51 -0.14 -9.50
N ILE A 7 -7.47 -0.93 -9.29
CA ILE A 7 -7.43 -2.33 -9.69
C ILE A 7 -8.14 -3.14 -8.62
N SER A 8 -9.30 -3.71 -8.95
CA SER A 8 -10.09 -4.56 -8.06
C SER A 8 -10.60 -5.80 -8.77
N ALA A 9 -11.15 -6.77 -8.03
CA ALA A 9 -11.62 -8.05 -8.57
C ALA A 9 -12.92 -7.94 -9.41
N ASP A 10 -13.08 -6.89 -10.21
CA ASP A 10 -14.23 -6.64 -11.08
C ASP A 10 -13.85 -6.18 -12.50
N GLY A 11 -14.76 -6.42 -13.44
CA GLY A 11 -14.62 -6.03 -14.85
C GLY A 11 -13.30 -6.49 -15.47
N ALA A 12 -12.72 -5.61 -16.31
CA ALA A 12 -11.43 -5.79 -16.95
C ALA A 12 -10.25 -5.87 -15.95
N THR A 13 -10.41 -5.41 -14.71
CA THR A 13 -9.34 -5.46 -13.69
C THR A 13 -9.23 -6.79 -12.95
N ARG A 14 -10.20 -7.69 -13.12
CA ARG A 14 -10.24 -8.98 -12.42
C ARG A 14 -9.07 -9.90 -12.76
N ASP A 15 -8.66 -9.89 -14.02
CA ASP A 15 -7.62 -10.78 -14.54
C ASP A 15 -6.24 -10.10 -14.53
N VAL A 16 -6.16 -8.86 -14.02
CA VAL A 16 -4.88 -8.18 -13.82
C VAL A 16 -4.12 -8.87 -12.70
N ASN A 17 -2.92 -9.37 -13.03
CA ASN A 17 -2.10 -10.00 -12.02
C ASN A 17 -1.61 -8.96 -10.97
N VAL A 18 -1.52 -9.41 -9.72
CA VAL A 18 -1.22 -8.54 -8.58
C VAL A 18 0.19 -7.95 -8.66
N VAL A 19 1.14 -8.65 -9.29
CA VAL A 19 2.54 -8.20 -9.38
C VAL A 19 2.67 -7.01 -10.33
N ASP A 20 2.01 -7.05 -11.49
CA ASP A 20 1.96 -5.95 -12.44
C ASP A 20 1.17 -4.79 -11.87
N ALA A 21 0.02 -5.04 -11.23
CA ALA A 21 -0.76 -4.01 -10.55
C ALA A 21 0.10 -3.24 -9.51
N ALA A 22 0.84 -3.97 -8.67
CA ALA A 22 1.72 -3.37 -7.68
C ALA A 22 2.90 -2.62 -8.33
N SER A 23 3.46 -3.17 -9.41
CA SER A 23 4.57 -2.54 -10.13
C SER A 23 4.15 -1.22 -10.77
N PHE A 24 3.02 -1.17 -11.47
CA PHE A 24 2.45 0.08 -11.99
C PHE A 24 2.11 1.07 -10.87
N SER A 25 1.56 0.60 -9.75
CA SER A 25 1.30 1.44 -8.57
C SER A 25 2.56 2.02 -7.92
N SER A 26 3.76 1.61 -8.35
CA SER A 26 5.05 2.12 -7.88
C SER A 26 5.91 2.78 -8.98
N ALA A 27 5.39 2.89 -10.20
CA ALA A 27 6.10 3.39 -11.37
C ALA A 27 6.16 4.93 -11.37
N ILE A 28 7.13 5.48 -10.64
CA ILE A 28 7.31 6.92 -10.45
C ILE A 28 7.62 7.59 -11.80
N PRO A 29 6.78 8.54 -12.27
CA PRO A 29 6.99 9.25 -13.53
C PRO A 29 8.40 9.85 -13.66
N GLY A 30 9.07 9.57 -14.78
CA GLY A 30 10.41 10.09 -15.08
C GLY A 30 11.55 9.39 -14.33
N VAL A 31 11.24 8.36 -13.53
CA VAL A 31 12.21 7.62 -12.73
C VAL A 31 12.13 6.11 -12.99
N LEU A 32 10.95 5.53 -12.76
CA LEU A 32 10.69 4.09 -12.89
C LEU A 32 9.56 3.89 -13.90
N HIS A 33 9.87 3.18 -14.98
CA HIS A 33 8.89 2.73 -15.96
C HIS A 33 8.70 1.23 -15.79
N HIS A 34 7.44 0.79 -15.68
CA HIS A 34 7.10 -0.62 -15.60
C HIS A 34 6.47 -1.07 -16.92
N GLU A 35 6.90 -2.23 -17.40
CA GLU A 35 6.27 -2.95 -18.49
C GLU A 35 6.05 -4.39 -18.05
N THR A 36 4.88 -4.94 -18.38
CA THR A 36 4.62 -6.34 -18.07
C THR A 36 5.53 -7.24 -18.89
N SER A 37 6.05 -8.28 -18.24
CA SER A 37 6.80 -9.34 -18.92
C SER A 37 5.93 -10.54 -19.28
N ASP A 38 4.66 -10.55 -18.86
CA ASP A 38 3.69 -11.61 -19.19
C ASP A 38 2.93 -11.23 -20.47
N PRO A 39 3.10 -11.96 -21.59
CA PRO A 39 2.39 -11.67 -22.82
C PRO A 39 0.86 -11.75 -22.68
N ARG A 40 0.34 -12.48 -21.69
CA ARG A 40 -1.10 -12.57 -21.42
C ARG A 40 -1.68 -11.28 -20.86
N MET A 41 -0.84 -10.46 -20.22
CA MET A 41 -1.26 -9.21 -19.62
C MET A 41 -1.44 -8.09 -20.64
N LEU A 42 -0.69 -8.12 -21.75
CA LEU A 42 -0.76 -7.08 -22.78
C LEU A 42 -2.20 -6.76 -23.23
N PRO A 43 -3.03 -7.72 -23.70
CA PRO A 43 -4.39 -7.40 -24.12
C PRO A 43 -5.28 -6.88 -22.99
N ILE A 44 -5.09 -7.36 -21.75
CA ILE A 44 -5.86 -6.93 -20.58
C ILE A 44 -5.53 -5.47 -20.23
N LEU A 45 -4.25 -5.11 -20.27
CA LEU A 45 -3.78 -3.76 -19.99
C LEU A 45 -4.17 -2.79 -21.11
N ASP A 46 -4.13 -3.22 -22.36
CA ASP A 46 -4.57 -2.42 -23.50
C ASP A 46 -6.09 -2.13 -23.43
N GLU A 47 -6.90 -3.14 -23.13
CA GLU A 47 -8.34 -3.00 -22.92
C GLU A 47 -8.62 -2.08 -21.72
N LEU A 48 -7.91 -2.25 -20.61
CA LEU A 48 -8.04 -1.39 -19.44
C LEU A 48 -7.72 0.08 -19.76
N CYS A 49 -6.64 0.33 -20.51
CA CYS A 49 -6.26 1.68 -20.93
C CYS A 49 -7.32 2.29 -21.86
N ALA A 50 -7.84 1.50 -22.81
CA ALA A 50 -8.91 1.92 -23.72
C ALA A 50 -10.21 2.25 -22.98
N ASP A 51 -10.66 1.36 -22.08
CA ASP A 51 -11.87 1.53 -21.29
C ASP A 51 -11.80 2.77 -20.38
N GLN A 52 -10.61 3.08 -19.86
CA GLN A 52 -10.41 4.21 -18.97
C GLN A 52 -10.07 5.52 -19.70
N ASP A 53 -9.91 5.47 -21.03
CA ASP A 53 -9.46 6.55 -21.91
C ASP A 53 -8.13 7.16 -21.43
N VAL A 54 -7.14 6.29 -21.19
CA VAL A 54 -5.80 6.67 -20.75
C VAL A 54 -4.72 6.13 -21.69
N ALA A 55 -3.67 6.92 -21.89
CA ALA A 55 -2.55 6.53 -22.74
C ALA A 55 -1.49 5.69 -22.01
N ALA A 56 -1.40 5.80 -20.69
CA ALA A 56 -0.43 5.09 -19.86
C ALA A 56 -0.85 5.07 -18.39
N MET A 57 -0.35 4.07 -17.66
CA MET A 57 -0.45 3.99 -16.20
C MET A 57 0.84 4.48 -15.54
N VAL A 58 0.70 5.13 -14.40
CA VAL A 58 1.80 5.68 -13.60
C VAL A 58 1.53 5.47 -12.11
N ASP A 59 2.53 5.75 -11.27
CA ASP A 59 2.43 5.68 -9.81
C ASP A 59 1.13 6.29 -9.25
N GLY A 60 0.50 5.53 -8.34
CA GLY A 60 -0.70 5.94 -7.64
C GLY A 60 -0.49 7.19 -6.78
N GLY A 61 0.74 7.42 -6.29
CA GLY A 61 1.12 8.65 -5.58
C GLY A 61 0.96 9.92 -6.41
N ALA A 62 1.06 9.84 -7.74
CA ALA A 62 0.83 10.97 -8.64
C ALA A 62 -0.66 11.33 -8.76
N ALA A 63 -1.56 10.37 -8.52
CA ALA A 63 -3.01 10.54 -8.64
C ALA A 63 -3.70 10.78 -7.28
N SER A 64 -3.31 10.03 -6.24
CA SER A 64 -3.87 10.12 -4.89
C SER A 64 -2.93 9.50 -3.86
N ASN A 65 -2.15 10.33 -3.16
CA ASN A 65 -1.42 9.90 -1.97
C ASN A 65 -2.41 9.50 -0.85
N VAL A 66 -2.20 8.32 -0.28
CA VAL A 66 -3.04 7.70 0.77
C VAL A 66 -4.55 7.69 0.41
N PRO A 67 -5.00 6.76 -0.46
CA PRO A 67 -6.34 6.77 -1.05
C PRO A 67 -7.44 6.27 -0.09
N VAL A 68 -7.61 6.93 1.06
CA VAL A 68 -8.55 6.52 2.10
C VAL A 68 -10.00 6.63 1.63
N GLU A 69 -10.34 7.71 0.91
CA GLU A 69 -11.68 7.90 0.33
C GLU A 69 -12.07 6.71 -0.57
N LEU A 70 -11.17 6.30 -1.46
CA LEU A 70 -11.39 5.17 -2.36
C LEU A 70 -11.55 3.85 -1.60
N ALA A 71 -10.73 3.61 -0.57
CA ALA A 71 -10.88 2.44 0.28
C ALA A 71 -12.24 2.46 1.00
N TRP A 72 -12.63 3.61 1.54
CA TRP A 72 -13.89 3.81 2.24
C TRP A 72 -15.11 3.50 1.39
N GLU A 73 -15.14 4.04 0.16
CA GLU A 73 -16.22 3.77 -0.79
C GLU A 73 -16.39 2.27 -1.07
N ARG A 74 -15.29 1.52 -1.26
CA ARG A 74 -15.38 0.08 -1.56
C ARG A 74 -15.89 -0.76 -0.40
N VAL A 75 -15.51 -0.41 0.83
CA VAL A 75 -16.07 -1.07 2.02
C VAL A 75 -17.54 -0.71 2.18
N ARG A 76 -17.91 0.57 2.02
CA ARG A 76 -19.31 1.02 2.06
C ARG A 76 -20.17 0.26 1.05
N ASP A 77 -19.65 0.04 -0.16
CA ASP A 77 -20.32 -0.70 -1.22
C ASP A 77 -20.38 -2.23 -0.95
N GLY A 78 -19.81 -2.68 0.17
CA GLY A 78 -19.90 -4.06 0.65
C GLY A 78 -18.89 -5.02 0.00
N ARG A 79 -17.88 -4.52 -0.70
CA ARG A 79 -16.92 -5.36 -1.44
C ARG A 79 -16.10 -6.30 -0.57
N LEU A 80 -15.90 -5.96 0.72
CA LEU A 80 -15.18 -6.80 1.67
C LEU A 80 -16.10 -7.77 2.45
N GLY A 81 -17.38 -7.86 2.10
CA GLY A 81 -18.38 -8.67 2.82
C GLY A 81 -18.78 -8.10 4.19
N THR A 82 -18.19 -6.98 4.58
CA THR A 82 -18.52 -6.18 5.76
C THR A 82 -18.49 -4.70 5.38
N ARG A 83 -19.27 -3.89 6.11
CA ARG A 83 -19.20 -2.42 6.09
C ARG A 83 -18.52 -1.85 7.33
N ASN A 84 -18.18 -2.71 8.29
CA ASN A 84 -17.46 -2.34 9.49
C ASN A 84 -15.95 -2.53 9.23
N ALA A 85 -15.24 -1.42 9.05
CA ALA A 85 -13.80 -1.38 8.86
C ALA A 85 -13.20 -0.20 9.62
N CYS A 86 -11.93 -0.32 9.98
CA CYS A 86 -11.11 0.73 10.53
C CYS A 86 -10.11 1.18 9.45
N TYR A 87 -10.08 2.48 9.15
CA TYR A 87 -9.25 3.09 8.13
C TYR A 87 -7.99 3.69 8.74
N LEU A 88 -6.88 2.97 8.57
CA LEU A 88 -5.56 3.40 9.00
C LEU A 88 -4.81 4.05 7.84
N ALA A 89 -4.56 5.34 7.96
CA ALA A 89 -3.86 6.15 6.97
C ALA A 89 -2.39 6.31 7.36
N PHE A 90 -1.50 6.07 6.40
CA PHE A 90 -0.06 6.06 6.59
C PHE A 90 0.58 7.04 5.61
N ASP A 91 1.03 8.19 6.10
CA ASP A 91 1.58 9.26 5.28
C ASP A 91 3.10 9.38 5.44
N CYS A 92 3.83 9.06 4.37
CA CYS A 92 5.29 9.18 4.28
C CYS A 92 5.74 10.37 3.42
N PHE A 93 4.81 11.11 2.80
CA PHE A 93 5.10 12.22 1.88
C PHE A 93 4.99 13.59 2.56
N HIS A 94 5.56 13.69 3.77
CA HIS A 94 5.65 14.97 4.45
C HIS A 94 6.80 15.81 3.87
N PRO A 95 6.56 17.08 3.48
CA PRO A 95 7.61 17.96 2.98
C PRO A 95 8.70 18.14 4.03
N HIS A 96 9.95 17.90 3.63
CA HIS A 96 11.14 18.26 4.39
C HIS A 96 11.64 19.60 3.87
N TRP A 97 11.83 20.58 4.76
CA TRP A 97 12.44 21.85 4.41
C TRP A 97 13.96 21.67 4.26
N ASP A 98 14.39 21.19 3.10
CA ASP A 98 15.80 21.13 2.71
C ASP A 98 16.07 22.13 1.57
N PRO A 99 16.94 23.13 1.76
CA PRO A 99 17.33 24.08 0.71
C PRO A 99 17.79 23.42 -0.59
N ARG A 100 18.31 22.18 -0.53
CA ARG A 100 18.80 21.42 -1.70
C ARG A 100 17.67 20.83 -2.54
N HIS A 101 16.46 20.74 -1.99
CA HIS A 101 15.30 20.08 -2.61
C HIS A 101 14.13 21.04 -2.83
N LEU A 102 14.38 22.36 -2.81
CA LEU A 102 13.36 23.39 -3.03
C LEU A 102 12.62 23.25 -4.38
N TRP A 103 13.25 22.63 -5.38
CA TRP A 103 12.61 22.35 -6.67
C TRP A 103 11.47 21.31 -6.59
N LEU A 104 11.44 20.47 -5.53
CA LEU A 104 10.36 19.51 -5.28
C LEU A 104 9.16 20.13 -4.55
N VAL A 105 9.25 21.38 -4.11
CA VAL A 105 8.19 22.06 -3.33
C VAL A 105 6.82 22.00 -4.03
N PRO A 106 6.69 22.27 -5.35
CA PRO A 106 5.39 22.19 -6.02
C PRO A 106 4.75 20.79 -5.96
N ILE A 107 5.57 19.73 -6.08
CA ILE A 107 5.09 18.34 -6.02
C ILE A 107 4.62 18.03 -4.60
N THR A 108 5.40 18.39 -3.59
CA THR A 108 5.03 18.17 -2.18
C THR A 108 3.75 18.93 -1.79
N GLN A 109 3.55 20.15 -2.31
CA GLN A 109 2.33 20.92 -2.06
C GLN A 109 1.08 20.27 -2.68
N ALA A 110 1.19 19.74 -3.90
CA ALA A 110 0.08 19.04 -4.55
C ALA A 110 -0.34 17.79 -3.76
N VAL A 111 0.64 17.03 -3.25
CA VAL A 111 0.39 15.84 -2.41
C VAL A 111 -0.30 16.22 -1.09
N GLN A 112 0.08 17.33 -0.46
CA GLN A 112 -0.56 17.80 0.77
C GLN A 112 -2.04 18.17 0.57
N LEU A 113 -2.40 18.75 -0.58
CA LEU A 113 -3.80 19.04 -0.90
C LEU A 113 -4.65 17.76 -1.03
N GLN A 114 -4.07 16.68 -1.56
CA GLN A 114 -4.75 15.38 -1.61
C GLN A 114 -5.00 14.81 -0.21
N MET A 115 -4.05 14.98 0.72
CA MET A 115 -4.21 14.50 2.09
C MET A 115 -5.35 15.22 2.83
N VAL A 116 -5.54 16.53 2.61
CA VAL A 116 -6.68 17.27 3.20
C VAL A 116 -8.03 16.69 2.77
N ARG A 117 -8.13 16.23 1.52
CA ARG A 117 -9.35 15.61 1.00
C ARG A 117 -9.59 14.20 1.56
N ASN A 118 -8.53 13.43 1.81
CA ASN A 118 -8.63 12.07 2.33
C ASN A 118 -8.81 12.01 3.86
N LEU A 119 -8.40 13.05 4.59
CA LEU A 119 -8.42 13.09 6.06
C LEU A 119 -9.79 12.76 6.69
N PRO A 120 -10.94 13.26 6.18
CA PRO A 120 -12.25 12.95 6.77
C PRO A 120 -12.65 11.48 6.72
N TYR A 121 -12.01 10.68 5.86
CA TYR A 121 -12.30 9.25 5.71
C TYR A 121 -11.38 8.35 6.54
N ALA A 122 -10.37 8.92 7.21
CA ALA A 122 -9.43 8.17 8.03
C ALA A 122 -9.87 8.17 9.50
N ASP A 123 -9.93 6.99 10.11
CA ASP A 123 -10.16 6.86 11.56
C ASP A 123 -8.89 7.23 12.34
N HIS A 124 -7.72 6.90 11.78
CA HIS A 124 -6.43 7.26 12.36
C HIS A 124 -5.39 7.51 11.27
N LEU A 125 -4.65 8.63 11.39
CA LEU A 125 -3.57 9.00 10.50
C LEU A 125 -2.23 8.97 11.25
N VAL A 126 -1.30 8.15 10.77
CA VAL A 126 0.10 8.15 11.20
C VAL A 126 0.92 8.89 10.16
N ARG A 127 1.53 10.00 10.57
CA ARG A 127 2.52 10.72 9.78
C ARG A 127 3.90 10.23 10.17
N PHE A 128 4.63 9.68 9.21
CA PHE A 128 5.99 9.21 9.45
C PHE A 128 6.94 10.38 9.54
N GLU A 129 7.70 10.43 10.63
CA GLU A 129 8.77 11.40 10.78
C GLU A 129 9.94 10.82 11.60
N PRO A 130 11.20 10.94 11.14
CA PRO A 130 11.61 11.48 9.84
C PRO A 130 11.45 10.46 8.70
N THR A 131 11.46 10.93 7.44
CA THR A 131 11.48 10.06 6.25
C THR A 131 12.76 10.26 5.43
N LEU A 132 13.05 9.32 4.52
CA LEU A 132 14.17 9.49 3.59
C LEU A 132 13.84 10.58 2.57
N SER A 133 14.87 11.33 2.14
CA SER A 133 14.71 12.26 1.02
C SER A 133 14.20 11.51 -0.22
N PRO A 134 13.16 12.01 -0.89
CA PRO A 134 12.62 11.40 -2.11
C PRO A 134 13.62 11.38 -3.27
N VAL A 135 14.72 12.15 -3.18
CA VAL A 135 15.81 12.15 -4.18
C VAL A 135 16.69 10.90 -4.08
N ASN A 136 16.67 10.19 -2.94
CA ASN A 136 17.40 8.94 -2.76
C ASN A 136 16.65 7.78 -3.40
N LEU A 137 16.63 7.74 -4.74
CA LEU A 137 15.97 6.70 -5.55
C LEU A 137 16.50 5.29 -5.27
N ALA A 138 17.76 5.19 -4.87
CA ALA A 138 18.40 3.94 -4.45
C ALA A 138 19.05 4.13 -3.06
N PRO A 139 18.28 4.03 -1.97
CA PRO A 139 18.83 4.18 -0.62
C PRO A 139 19.77 3.01 -0.29
N SER A 140 20.81 3.28 0.49
CA SER A 140 21.69 2.22 1.00
C SER A 140 20.94 1.33 2.00
N ALA A 141 21.40 0.09 2.20
CA ALA A 141 20.82 -0.82 3.19
C ALA A 141 20.72 -0.17 4.59
N ALA A 142 21.76 0.58 5.00
CA ALA A 142 21.76 1.30 6.27
C ALA A 142 20.75 2.46 6.32
N ALA A 143 20.41 3.06 5.18
CA ALA A 143 19.34 4.06 5.10
C ALA A 143 17.96 3.40 5.19
N ILE A 144 17.77 2.24 4.55
CA ILE A 144 16.55 1.43 4.64
C ILE A 144 16.31 0.99 6.09
N ASP A 145 17.31 0.39 6.75
CA ASP A 145 17.19 -0.05 8.15
C ASP A 145 16.80 1.10 9.09
N ARG A 146 17.30 2.30 8.81
CA ARG A 146 16.99 3.51 9.56
C ARG A 146 15.56 3.96 9.33
N ALA A 147 15.11 3.99 8.08
CA ALA A 147 13.73 4.29 7.73
C ALA A 147 12.75 3.30 8.36
N CYS A 148 13.09 2.01 8.41
CA CYS A 148 12.29 1.01 9.10
C CYS A 148 12.18 1.26 10.60
N ARG A 149 13.26 1.74 11.25
CA ARG A 149 13.20 2.12 12.68
C ARG A 149 12.30 3.32 12.91
N TRP A 150 12.50 4.40 12.14
CA TRP A 150 11.62 5.58 12.19
C TRP A 150 10.15 5.22 11.94
N GLY A 151 9.92 4.32 10.99
CA GLY A 151 8.61 3.75 10.71
C GLY A 151 7.97 3.09 11.92
N ARG A 152 8.73 2.20 12.59
CA ARG A 152 8.27 1.55 13.82
C ARG A 152 7.96 2.57 14.91
N ASP A 153 8.88 3.50 15.15
CA ASP A 153 8.75 4.51 16.20
C ASP A 153 7.53 5.42 15.95
N SER A 154 7.20 5.72 14.68
CA SER A 154 6.02 6.51 14.30
C SER A 154 4.71 5.74 14.50
N VAL A 155 4.72 4.41 14.30
CA VAL A 155 3.52 3.56 14.41
C VAL A 155 3.27 3.09 15.84
N GLU A 156 4.30 2.98 16.68
CA GLU A 156 4.20 2.47 18.05
C GLU A 156 3.07 3.16 18.86
N PRO A 157 2.92 4.50 18.86
CA PRO A 157 1.83 5.16 19.57
C PRO A 157 0.44 4.83 19.01
N ALA A 158 0.35 4.54 17.71
CA ALA A 158 -0.89 4.19 17.04
C ALA A 158 -1.37 2.78 17.42
N ILE A 159 -0.50 1.89 17.89
CA ILE A 159 -0.89 0.51 18.25
C ILE A 159 -2.00 0.51 19.31
N ALA A 160 -1.91 1.37 20.33
CA ALA A 160 -2.92 1.44 21.37
C ALA A 160 -4.29 1.89 20.82
N VAL A 161 -4.29 2.95 20.02
CA VAL A 161 -5.52 3.50 19.40
C VAL A 161 -6.14 2.49 18.45
N THR A 162 -5.34 1.90 17.56
CA THR A 162 -5.82 0.93 16.58
C THR A 162 -6.31 -0.36 17.21
N SER A 163 -5.66 -0.81 18.30
CA SER A 163 -6.14 -1.96 19.08
C SER A 163 -7.52 -1.67 19.67
N ALA A 164 -7.70 -0.50 20.30
CA ALA A 164 -8.99 -0.09 20.86
C ALA A 164 -10.09 0.05 19.79
N LEU A 165 -9.78 0.60 18.62
CA LEU A 165 -10.73 0.70 17.50
C LEU A 165 -11.17 -0.66 16.95
N LEU A 166 -10.33 -1.68 17.10
CA LEU A 166 -10.61 -3.04 16.64
C LEU A 166 -11.23 -3.92 17.73
N GLU A 167 -11.41 -3.40 18.95
CA GLU A 167 -12.11 -4.12 20.01
C GLU A 167 -13.58 -4.35 19.59
N PRO A 168 -14.09 -5.59 19.72
CA PRO A 168 -15.50 -5.86 19.46
C PRO A 168 -16.38 -5.02 20.39
N THR A 169 -17.26 -4.21 19.82
CA THR A 169 -18.27 -3.47 20.58
C THR A 169 -19.65 -4.11 20.37
N TRP A 170 -20.43 -4.15 21.44
CA TRP A 170 -21.77 -4.73 21.46
C TRP A 170 -22.77 -3.63 21.83
N TRP A 171 -23.92 -3.61 21.15
CA TRP A 171 -25.00 -2.68 21.47
C TRP A 171 -25.65 -3.01 22.82
N GLU A 172 -25.74 -4.30 23.16
CA GLU A 172 -26.23 -4.82 24.44
C GLU A 172 -25.36 -5.99 24.93
N GLY A 173 -24.97 -5.96 26.21
CA GLY A 173 -24.19 -7.01 26.88
C GLY A 173 -22.69 -6.99 26.54
N ASP A 174 -21.96 -7.98 27.08
CA ASP A 174 -20.48 -8.05 26.98
C ASP A 174 -19.97 -9.13 26.00
N ARG A 175 -20.84 -9.70 25.17
CA ARG A 175 -20.51 -10.84 24.31
C ARG A 175 -21.24 -10.79 22.97
N PRO A 176 -20.70 -11.45 21.91
CA PRO A 176 -21.39 -11.52 20.64
C PRO A 176 -22.80 -12.08 20.81
N PRO A 177 -23.79 -11.55 20.07
CA PRO A 177 -25.05 -12.27 19.92
C PRO A 177 -24.68 -13.67 19.42
N ALA A 178 -25.20 -14.71 20.09
CA ALA A 178 -24.83 -16.09 19.84
C ALA A 178 -25.26 -16.52 18.43
N ALA A 179 -24.45 -16.15 17.43
CA ALA A 179 -24.55 -16.65 16.08
C ALA A 179 -23.54 -17.79 15.97
N GLU A 180 -24.01 -18.94 15.46
CA GLU A 180 -23.14 -20.06 15.14
C GLU A 180 -21.96 -19.56 14.29
N PRO A 181 -20.72 -19.95 14.61
CA PRO A 181 -19.57 -19.52 13.83
C PRO A 181 -19.73 -20.00 12.40
N LYS A 182 -19.99 -19.09 11.45
CA LYS A 182 -19.76 -19.39 10.04
C LYS A 182 -18.27 -19.66 9.88
N GLU A 183 -17.95 -20.86 9.41
CA GLU A 183 -16.58 -21.29 9.14
C GLU A 183 -15.91 -20.25 8.24
N ARG A 184 -15.00 -19.44 8.80
CA ARG A 184 -14.25 -18.46 8.01
C ARG A 184 -13.32 -19.24 7.10
N THR A 185 -13.45 -19.08 5.80
CA THR A 185 -12.52 -19.62 4.81
C THR A 185 -11.11 -19.20 5.21
N LYS A 186 -10.24 -20.18 5.51
CA LYS A 186 -8.86 -19.90 5.92
C LYS A 186 -8.21 -19.05 4.84
N SER A 187 -7.65 -17.90 5.23
CA SER A 187 -6.85 -17.07 4.31
C SER A 187 -5.75 -17.94 3.72
N ALA A 188 -5.72 -18.02 2.38
CA ALA A 188 -4.67 -18.74 1.65
C ALA A 188 -3.33 -17.97 1.62
N ALA A 189 -3.30 -16.75 2.18
CA ALA A 189 -2.10 -15.91 2.21
C ALA A 189 -1.18 -16.31 3.37
N SER A 190 0.11 -16.44 3.06
CA SER A 190 1.18 -16.59 4.06
C SER A 190 1.18 -15.41 5.03
N SER A 191 1.51 -15.66 6.30
CA SER A 191 1.67 -14.58 7.28
C SER A 191 2.78 -13.62 6.87
N MET A 192 2.67 -12.33 7.23
CA MET A 192 3.70 -11.33 6.94
C MET A 192 5.07 -11.74 7.50
N SER A 193 5.10 -12.42 8.65
CA SER A 193 6.32 -13.02 9.21
C SER A 193 6.97 -14.04 8.28
N ALA A 194 6.18 -14.91 7.62
CA ALA A 194 6.67 -15.88 6.66
C ALA A 194 7.19 -15.20 5.37
N VAL A 195 6.52 -14.14 4.91
CA VAL A 195 6.97 -13.34 3.77
C VAL A 195 8.31 -12.65 4.06
N MET A 196 8.44 -11.99 5.22
CA MET A 196 9.68 -11.31 5.61
C MET A 196 10.84 -12.30 5.79
N ALA A 197 10.58 -13.48 6.35
CA ALA A 197 11.58 -14.56 6.42
C ALA A 197 12.03 -15.04 5.03
N ALA A 198 11.11 -15.12 4.06
CA ALA A 198 11.43 -15.51 2.69
C ALA A 198 12.26 -14.45 1.95
N ILE A 199 12.01 -13.16 2.19
CA ILE A 199 12.81 -12.05 1.64
C ILE A 199 14.25 -12.08 2.17
N GLN A 200 14.43 -12.45 3.44
CA GLN A 200 15.75 -12.58 4.06
C GLN A 200 16.49 -13.88 3.66
N ALA A 201 15.82 -14.82 3.00
CA ALA A 201 16.45 -16.07 2.57
C ALA A 201 17.43 -15.83 1.40
N PRO A 202 18.58 -16.50 1.38
CA PRO A 202 19.57 -16.32 0.32
C PRO A 202 18.99 -16.74 -1.05
N THR A 203 18.78 -15.75 -1.93
CA THR A 203 18.12 -15.92 -3.23
C THR A 203 18.99 -16.66 -4.27
N GLY A 204 20.32 -16.64 -4.13
CA GLY A 204 21.24 -17.29 -5.08
C GLY A 204 21.35 -18.82 -4.94
N ARG A 205 21.25 -19.56 -6.06
CA ARG A 205 21.43 -21.03 -6.13
C ARG A 205 22.75 -21.50 -5.50
N PHE A 206 23.85 -20.79 -5.74
CA PHE A 206 25.17 -21.13 -5.19
C PHE A 206 25.26 -20.96 -3.67
N ARG A 207 24.56 -19.97 -3.10
CA ARG A 207 24.62 -19.69 -1.65
C ARG A 207 23.78 -20.70 -0.86
N ARG A 208 22.65 -21.14 -1.43
CA ARG A 208 21.82 -22.25 -0.91
C ARG A 208 22.54 -23.60 -0.90
N TRP A 209 23.41 -23.86 -1.89
CA TRP A 209 24.22 -25.07 -1.91
C TRP A 209 25.30 -25.06 -0.81
N ARG A 210 25.99 -23.93 -0.61
CA ARG A 210 27.02 -23.79 0.46
C ARG A 210 26.44 -23.95 1.87
N SER A 211 25.25 -23.41 2.14
CA SER A 211 24.62 -23.53 3.47
C SER A 211 24.08 -24.93 3.79
N ARG A 212 23.96 -25.83 2.79
CA ARG A 212 23.48 -27.21 2.99
C ARG A 212 24.60 -28.23 3.20
N HIS A 213 25.84 -27.89 2.88
CA HIS A 213 26.97 -28.83 2.89
C HIS A 213 28.14 -28.38 3.77
N LEU A 214 28.00 -27.28 4.50
CA LEU A 214 28.95 -26.78 5.49
C LEU A 214 28.20 -26.54 6.80
N THR A 215 27.79 -27.63 7.43
CA THR A 215 27.46 -27.75 8.86
C THR A 215 28.24 -28.92 9.39
#